data_AF-A0AA88L736-F1
#
_entry.id   AF-A0AA88L736-F1
#
_cell.length_a   1.000
_cell.length_b   1.000
_cell.length_c   1.000
_cell.angle_alpha   90.00
_cell.angle_beta   90.00
_cell.angle_gamma   90.00
#
_symmetry.space_group_name_H-M   'P 1'
#
loop_
_entity.id
_entity.type
_entity.pdbx_description
1 polymer ?
#
loop_
_entity_poly.entity_id
_entity_poly.type
_entity_poly.pdbx_seq_one_letter_code
_entity_poly.pdbx_strand_id
1 'polypeptide(L)'
;MVTHFVKDSQRVSERLLEILVSTAESVIAEKNTFTVGLSGGSMVDFLCTGLLRREAKLDLTKWKFFFCDEGIVPVYHYESTFGTYKRKLLAILIIDEKQFVPVDTSLTPSNAAID
;
A
#
# COMPACT_ATOMS: atom_id res chain seq x y z
N MET A 1 13.60 3.90 17.37
CA MET A 1 12.38 4.51 16.82
C MET A 1 12.74 5.89 16.30
N VAL A 2 12.48 6.18 15.02
CA VAL A 2 12.69 7.51 14.43
C VAL A 2 11.32 8.14 14.21
N THR A 3 11.14 9.38 14.68
CA THR A 3 9.88 10.13 14.50
C THR A 3 10.17 11.39 13.69
N HIS A 4 9.39 11.60 12.62
CA HIS A 4 9.47 12.80 11.79
C HIS A 4 8.25 13.68 12.04
N PHE A 5 8.47 14.93 12.45
CA PHE A 5 7.43 15.93 12.59
C PHE A 5 7.45 16.86 11.39
N VAL A 6 6.28 17.08 10.79
CA VAL A 6 6.10 17.97 9.63
C VAL A 6 4.93 18.92 9.88
N LYS A 7 4.91 20.03 9.16
CA LYS A 7 4.01 21.16 9.44
C LYS A 7 2.55 20.93 9.01
N ASP A 8 2.34 20.10 7.99
CA ASP A 8 1.06 19.95 7.30
C ASP A 8 0.99 18.59 6.57
N SER A 9 -0.22 18.24 6.10
CA SER A 9 -0.50 16.96 5.42
C SER A 9 0.21 16.80 4.07
N GLN A 10 0.52 17.91 3.38
CA GLN A 10 1.29 17.86 2.15
C GLN A 10 2.71 17.37 2.43
N ARG A 11 3.36 17.93 3.46
CA ARG A 11 4.70 17.49 3.89
C ARG A 11 4.71 16.07 4.45
N VAL A 12 3.60 15.60 5.05
CA VAL A 12 3.46 14.18 5.44
C VAL A 12 3.59 13.30 4.20
N SER A 13 2.84 13.64 3.14
CA SER A 13 2.85 12.87 1.88
C SER A 13 4.24 12.87 1.24
N GLU A 14 4.88 14.04 1.14
CA GLU A 14 6.21 14.17 0.56
C GLU A 14 7.24 13.34 1.34
N ARG A 15 7.25 13.48 2.67
CA ARG A 15 8.22 12.77 3.51
C ARG A 15 7.99 11.26 3.53
N LEU A 16 6.73 10.83 3.55
CA LEU A 16 6.35 9.42 3.45
C LEU A 16 6.90 8.81 2.16
N LEU A 17 6.74 9.50 1.02
CA LEU A 17 7.21 9.00 -0.28
C LEU A 17 8.72 8.94 -0.38
N GLU A 18 9.44 9.93 0.16
CA GLU A 18 10.90 9.88 0.21
C GLU A 18 11.40 8.64 0.95
N ILE A 19 10.82 8.37 2.13
CA ILE A 19 11.17 7.20 2.93
C ILE A 19 10.80 5.92 2.18
N LEU A 20 9.61 5.86 1.60
CA LEU A 20 9.14 4.68 0.88
C LEU A 20 9.99 4.36 -0.34
N VAL A 21 10.27 5.35 -1.20
CA VAL A 21 11.07 5.19 -2.43
C VAL A 21 12.49 4.74 -2.09
N SER A 22 13.16 5.46 -1.17
CA SER A 22 14.53 5.13 -0.77
C SER A 22 14.63 3.73 -0.14
N THR A 23 13.64 3.35 0.67
CA THR A 23 13.58 2.00 1.24
C THR A 23 13.34 0.95 0.16
N ALA A 24 12.41 1.19 -0.76
CA ALA A 24 12.10 0.28 -1.85
C ALA A 24 13.30 0.06 -2.77
N GLU A 25 13.98 1.13 -3.20
CA GLU A 25 15.19 1.05 -4.04
C GLU A 25 16.30 0.24 -3.36
N SER A 26 16.57 0.54 -2.08
CA SER A 26 17.59 -0.17 -1.31
C SER A 26 17.27 -1.65 -1.16
N VAL A 27 16.02 -2.00 -0.85
CA VAL A 27 15.61 -3.40 -0.64
C VAL A 27 15.50 -4.17 -1.95
N ILE A 28 15.06 -3.55 -3.04
CA ILE A 28 15.02 -4.18 -4.37
C ILE A 28 16.45 -4.47 -4.85
N ALA A 29 17.39 -3.56 -4.62
CA ALA A 29 18.79 -3.79 -4.98
C ALA A 29 19.40 -5.01 -4.26
N GLU A 30 18.98 -5.28 -3.01
CA GLU A 30 19.48 -6.40 -2.21
C GLU A 30 18.71 -7.71 -2.46
N LYS A 31 17.38 -7.65 -2.53
CA LYS A 31 16.48 -8.83 -2.46
C LYS A 31 15.66 -9.05 -3.72
N ASN A 32 15.76 -8.16 -4.71
CA ASN A 32 14.99 -8.19 -5.96
C ASN A 32 13.47 -8.22 -5.75
N THR A 33 12.99 -7.84 -4.57
CA THR A 33 11.57 -7.69 -4.23
C THR A 33 11.41 -6.70 -3.08
N PHE A 34 10.29 -5.99 -3.05
CA PHE A 34 9.93 -5.10 -1.95
C PHE A 34 8.51 -5.43 -1.46
N THR A 35 8.36 -5.58 -0.15
CA THR A 35 7.07 -5.89 0.48
C THR A 35 6.65 -4.73 1.38
N VAL A 36 5.40 -4.28 1.28
CA VAL A 36 4.88 -3.17 2.08
C VAL A 36 3.50 -3.50 2.66
N GLY A 37 3.30 -3.16 3.94
CA GLY A 37 2.00 -3.22 4.60
C GLY A 37 1.23 -1.92 4.40
N LEU A 38 -0.02 -2.03 3.98
CA LEU A 38 -0.93 -0.94 3.68
C LEU A 38 -1.99 -0.84 4.77
N SER A 39 -2.18 0.37 5.30
CA SER A 39 -3.27 0.69 6.22
C SER A 39 -4.38 1.43 5.49
N GLY A 40 -5.62 1.28 5.97
CA GLY A 40 -6.76 2.00 5.45
C GLY A 40 -6.80 3.50 5.82
N GLY A 41 -7.99 4.10 5.68
CA GLY A 41 -8.24 5.49 6.07
C GLY A 41 -7.47 6.51 5.22
N SER A 42 -6.95 7.56 5.87
CA SER A 42 -6.27 8.66 5.18
C SER A 42 -4.94 8.27 4.51
N MET A 43 -4.34 7.14 4.93
CA MET A 43 -3.10 6.62 4.33
C MET A 43 -3.28 6.24 2.85
N VAL A 44 -4.49 5.85 2.47
CA VAL A 44 -4.81 5.51 1.08
C VAL A 44 -4.55 6.71 0.17
N ASP A 45 -5.04 7.90 0.54
CA ASP A 45 -4.92 9.10 -0.30
C ASP A 45 -3.48 9.61 -0.40
N PHE A 46 -2.75 9.61 0.73
CA PHE A 46 -1.36 10.01 0.76
C PHE A 46 -0.49 9.12 -0.12
N LEU A 47 -0.69 7.80 -0.05
CA LEU A 47 0.10 6.85 -0.81
C LEU A 47 -0.26 6.86 -2.29
N CYS A 48 -1.56 6.78 -2.64
CA CYS A 48 -1.99 6.70 -4.03
C CYS A 48 -1.57 7.95 -4.83
N THR A 49 -1.81 9.14 -4.27
CA THR A 49 -1.41 10.41 -4.89
C THR A 49 0.11 10.50 -5.02
N GLY A 50 0.81 10.01 -4.02
CA GLY A 50 2.25 10.07 -3.96
C GLY A 50 2.96 9.14 -4.94
N LEU A 51 2.51 7.89 -5.01
CA LEU A 51 3.04 6.89 -5.95
C LEU A 51 2.82 7.34 -7.39
N LEU A 52 1.64 7.89 -7.73
CA LEU A 52 1.37 8.43 -9.07
C LEU A 52 2.41 9.48 -9.49
N ARG A 53 2.79 10.38 -8.57
CA ARG A 53 3.79 11.44 -8.83
C ARG A 53 5.23 10.92 -8.96
N ARG A 54 5.47 9.64 -8.67
CA ARG A 54 6.80 9.02 -8.62
C ARG A 54 6.90 7.73 -9.42
N GLU A 55 5.83 7.30 -10.08
CA GLU A 55 5.73 6.02 -10.80
C GLU A 55 6.91 5.79 -11.75
N ALA A 56 7.27 6.81 -12.54
CA ALA A 56 8.37 6.72 -13.50
C ALA A 56 9.77 6.44 -12.88
N LYS A 57 9.90 6.54 -11.54
CA LYS A 57 11.14 6.24 -10.81
C LYS A 57 11.08 4.91 -10.05
N LEU A 58 9.94 4.21 -10.07
CA LEU A 58 9.72 3.01 -9.27
C LEU A 58 9.62 1.78 -10.17
N ASP A 59 10.40 0.75 -9.86
CA ASP A 59 10.15 -0.59 -10.41
C ASP A 59 9.03 -1.27 -9.63
N LEU A 60 7.79 -0.87 -9.91
CA LEU A 60 6.61 -1.40 -9.23
C LEU A 60 6.41 -2.90 -9.49
N THR A 61 7.02 -3.49 -10.53
CA THR A 61 6.91 -4.93 -10.83
C THR A 61 7.49 -5.82 -9.72
N LYS A 62 8.33 -5.24 -8.85
CA LYS A 62 8.99 -5.93 -7.73
C LYS A 62 8.23 -5.84 -6.42
N TRP A 63 7.13 -5.08 -6.39
CA TRP A 63 6.38 -4.78 -5.18
C TRP A 63 5.37 -5.87 -4.86
N LYS A 64 5.17 -6.14 -3.57
CA LYS A 64 4.03 -6.88 -3.03
C LYS A 64 3.36 -6.07 -1.93
N PHE A 65 2.04 -6.00 -2.00
CA PHE A 65 1.20 -5.22 -1.10
C PHE A 65 0.46 -6.16 -0.14
N PHE A 66 0.69 -5.96 1.14
CA PHE A 66 -0.02 -6.62 2.23
C PHE A 66 -0.90 -5.61 2.94
N PHE A 67 -1.84 -6.07 3.76
CA PHE A 67 -2.75 -5.20 4.51
C PHE A 67 -2.50 -5.37 6.01
N CYS A 68 -2.36 -4.26 6.72
CA CYS A 68 -2.17 -4.28 8.18
C CYS A 68 -3.42 -4.78 8.90
N ASP A 69 -4.57 -4.49 8.32
CA ASP A 69 -5.91 -4.84 8.77
C ASP A 69 -6.87 -4.83 7.56
N GLU A 70 -7.97 -5.57 7.66
CA GLU A 70 -9.01 -5.61 6.64
C GLU A 70 -10.38 -5.76 7.30
N GLY A 71 -11.38 -5.09 6.75
CA GLY A 71 -12.77 -5.28 7.17
C GLY A 71 -13.30 -6.59 6.59
N ILE A 72 -13.98 -7.41 7.40
CA ILE A 72 -14.71 -8.58 6.91
C ILE A 72 -16.02 -8.11 6.25
N VAL A 73 -15.85 -7.52 5.06
CA VAL A 73 -16.90 -6.95 4.21
C VAL A 73 -16.58 -7.27 2.74
N PRO A 74 -17.57 -7.19 1.83
CA PRO A 74 -17.30 -7.36 0.40
C PRO A 74 -16.30 -6.32 -0.13
N VAL A 75 -15.50 -6.69 -1.13
CA VAL A 75 -14.44 -5.83 -1.73
C VAL A 75 -14.95 -4.50 -2.28
N TYR A 76 -16.21 -4.44 -2.72
CA TYR A 76 -16.83 -3.21 -3.21
C TYR A 76 -17.30 -2.27 -2.09
N HIS A 77 -17.27 -2.72 -0.83
CA HIS A 77 -17.64 -1.90 0.33
C HIS A 77 -16.60 -0.79 0.57
N TYR A 78 -17.05 0.33 1.15
CA TYR A 78 -16.19 1.48 1.42
C TYR A 78 -15.18 1.21 2.56
N GLU A 79 -15.50 0.27 3.44
CA GLU A 79 -14.62 -0.17 4.53
C GLU A 79 -13.60 -1.23 4.09
N SER A 80 -13.66 -1.70 2.84
CA SER A 80 -12.63 -2.60 2.34
C SER A 80 -11.34 -1.82 2.03
N THR A 81 -10.27 -2.10 2.77
CA THR A 81 -8.96 -1.49 2.56
C THR A 81 -8.40 -1.95 1.21
N PHE A 82 -8.38 -3.25 0.94
CA PHE A 82 -8.03 -3.83 -0.35
C PHE A 82 -8.87 -3.24 -1.47
N GLY A 83 -10.20 -3.21 -1.31
CA GLY A 83 -11.10 -2.67 -2.32
C GLY A 83 -10.79 -1.22 -2.67
N THR A 84 -10.48 -0.40 -1.67
CA THR A 84 -10.15 1.01 -1.88
C THR A 84 -8.81 1.19 -2.58
N TYR A 85 -7.77 0.45 -2.17
CA TYR A 85 -6.47 0.46 -2.86
C TYR A 85 -6.57 -0.09 -4.27
N LYS A 86 -7.29 -1.19 -4.48
CA LYS A 86 -7.53 -1.80 -5.80
C LYS A 86 -8.13 -0.77 -6.76
N ARG A 87 -9.23 -0.11 -6.35
CA ARG A 87 -9.92 0.90 -7.17
C ARG A 87 -9.04 2.10 -7.50
N LYS A 88 -8.21 2.55 -6.55
CA LYS A 88 -7.36 3.72 -6.74
C LYS A 88 -6.10 3.36 -7.52
N LEU A 89 -5.29 2.43 -7.04
CA LEU A 89 -3.97 2.12 -7.61
C LEU A 89 -4.05 1.45 -8.98
N LEU A 90 -4.92 0.45 -9.20
CA LEU A 90 -5.01 -0.19 -10.53
C LEU A 90 -5.54 0.75 -11.60
N ALA A 91 -6.26 1.81 -11.22
CA ALA A 91 -6.76 2.80 -12.16
C ALA A 91 -5.68 3.79 -12.62
N ILE A 92 -4.59 3.94 -11.86
CA ILE A 92 -3.60 5.00 -12.08
C ILE A 92 -2.16 4.52 -12.21
N LEU A 93 -1.84 3.28 -11.83
CA LEU A 93 -0.49 2.72 -11.90
C LEU A 93 -0.47 1.43 -12.71
N ILE A 94 0.67 1.15 -13.34
CA ILE A 94 0.95 -0.13 -14.02
C ILE A 94 1.38 -1.18 -12.97
N ILE A 95 0.40 -1.70 -12.22
CA ILE A 95 0.58 -2.82 -11.29
C ILE A 95 -0.43 -3.93 -11.58
N ASP A 96 -0.09 -5.18 -11.27
CA ASP A 96 -0.97 -6.35 -11.42
C ASP A 96 -1.72 -6.60 -10.10
N GLU A 97 -2.98 -7.02 -10.19
CA GLU A 97 -3.78 -7.39 -9.01
C GLU A 97 -3.13 -8.50 -8.18
N LYS A 98 -2.37 -9.40 -8.81
CA LYS A 98 -1.61 -10.48 -8.14
C LYS A 98 -0.51 -9.98 -7.21
N GLN A 99 -0.16 -8.70 -7.28
CA GLN A 99 0.80 -8.09 -6.35
C GLN A 99 0.16 -7.81 -4.98
N PHE A 100 -1.17 -7.79 -4.89
CA PHE A 100 -1.90 -7.69 -3.63
C PHE A 100 -2.07 -9.06 -3.00
N VAL A 101 -1.88 -9.12 -1.68
CA VAL A 101 -2.18 -10.28 -0.84
C VAL A 101 -3.34 -9.89 0.08
N PRO A 102 -4.60 -9.93 -0.41
CA PRO A 102 -5.76 -9.55 0.38
C PRO A 102 -6.10 -10.62 1.42
N VAL A 103 -6.77 -10.21 2.49
CA VAL A 103 -7.39 -11.14 3.45
C VAL A 103 -8.60 -11.81 2.80
N ASP A 104 -8.77 -13.12 3.00
CA ASP A 104 -9.98 -13.83 2.56
C ASP A 104 -11.18 -13.44 3.42
N THR A 105 -11.99 -12.50 2.92
CA THR A 105 -13.18 -12.00 3.63
C THR A 105 -14.38 -12.94 3.56
N SER A 106 -14.26 -14.09 2.90
CA SER A 106 -15.28 -15.15 2.96
C SER A 106 -15.19 -15.97 4.25
N LEU A 107 -14.06 -15.90 4.96
CA LEU A 107 -13.81 -16.59 6.21
C LEU A 107 -14.27 -15.77 7.43
N THR A 108 -14.39 -16.45 8.57
CA THR A 108 -14.54 -15.75 9.85
C THR A 108 -13.23 -15.02 10.21
N PRO A 109 -13.25 -13.95 11.01
CA PRO A 109 -12.04 -13.22 11.39
C PRO A 109 -10.91 -14.10 11.93
N SER A 110 -11.23 -15.11 12.75
CA SER A 110 -10.23 -16.02 13.32
C SER A 110 -9.60 -16.94 12.28
N ASN A 111 -10.38 -17.42 11.31
CA ASN A 111 -9.86 -18.28 10.25
C ASN A 111 -9.06 -17.45 9.23
N ALA A 112 -9.54 -16.26 8.88
CA ALA A 112 -8.86 -15.34 7.98
C ALA A 112 -7.48 -14.90 8.52
N ALA A 113 -7.27 -14.89 9.84
CA ALA A 113 -5.99 -14.55 10.45
C ALA A 113 -4.94 -15.68 10.40
N ILE A 114 -5.34 -16.91 10.06
CA ILE A 114 -4.47 -18.10 10.03
C ILE A 114 -4.11 -18.50 8.59
N ASP A 115 -4.92 -18.11 7.61
CA ASP A 115 -4.71 -18.33 6.18
C ASP A 115 -3.46 -17.62 5.64
#